data_AF-A0A6L8EWC5-F1
#
_entry.id   AF-A0A6L8EWC5-F1
#
_cell.length_a   1.000
_cell.length_b   1.000
_cell.length_c   1.000
_cell.angle_alpha   90.00
_cell.angle_beta   90.00
_cell.angle_gamma   90.00
#
_symmetry.space_group_name_H-M   'P 1'
#
loop_
_entity.id
_entity.type
_entity.pdbx_description
1 polymer ?
#
loop_
_entity_poly.entity_id
_entity_poly.type
_entity_poly.pdbx_seq_one_letter_code
_entity_poly.pdbx_strand_id
1 'polypeptide(L)'
;MAIRWASDRLDEQGIVAFVTNGSWIDGNVDAGIRACLAEEFSSIYVLHLRGDARTSGERRRAEGGNVFGSGSRTPVTVTLLVKNQNATHDGCRIHYRDIGDYLTHKEKLEALSKAKSVKGFNDWQTIKPNKYHDWIEQRIDAFAGFYPLGTKEAKAGKADNAIFRLYSQGVKTNRDAYVTYPHFFLKVCGERFLV
;
A
#
# COMPACT_ATOMS: atom_id res chain seq x y z
N MET A 1 -1.54 15.14 -3.88
CA MET A 1 -1.43 14.48 -2.57
C MET A 1 -1.75 15.49 -1.48
N ALA A 2 -2.75 15.24 -0.63
CA ALA A 2 -3.09 16.11 0.49
C ALA A 2 -2.05 16.05 1.63
N ILE A 3 -1.41 14.89 1.82
CA ILE A 3 -0.40 14.66 2.87
C ILE A 3 0.81 15.58 2.69
N ARG A 4 1.35 15.69 1.46
CA ARG A 4 2.49 16.57 1.19
C ARG A 4 2.16 18.03 1.48
N TRP A 5 1.02 18.49 0.96
CA TRP A 5 0.59 19.87 1.17
C TRP A 5 0.38 20.19 2.66
N ALA A 6 -0.20 19.25 3.42
CA ALA A 6 -0.36 19.43 4.86
C ALA A 6 0.98 19.40 5.61
N SER A 7 1.95 18.58 5.18
CA SER A 7 3.30 18.59 5.76
C SER A 7 4.00 19.93 5.50
N ASP A 8 3.92 20.45 4.28
CA ASP A 8 4.49 21.75 3.91
C ASP A 8 3.84 22.93 4.66
N ARG A 9 2.54 22.81 4.98
CA ARG A 9 1.80 23.83 5.73
C ARG A 9 2.04 23.75 7.24
N LEU A 10 2.54 22.63 7.73
CA LEU A 10 2.84 22.40 9.13
C LEU A 10 4.20 23.01 9.48
N ASP A 11 4.20 23.95 10.42
CA ASP A 11 5.42 24.58 10.92
C ASP A 11 6.28 23.59 11.74
N GLU A 12 7.07 24.07 12.69
CA GLU A 12 8.01 23.27 13.46
C GLU A 12 7.34 22.29 14.44
N GLN A 13 6.10 22.58 14.85
CA GLN A 13 5.35 21.76 15.78
C GLN A 13 3.90 21.66 15.33
N GLY A 14 3.34 20.46 15.39
CA GLY A 14 1.93 20.26 15.14
C GLY A 14 1.57 18.81 14.84
N ILE A 15 0.28 18.61 14.55
CA ILE A 15 -0.29 17.30 14.31
C ILE A 15 -1.16 17.37 13.06
N VAL A 16 -1.00 16.41 12.17
CA VAL A 16 -1.86 16.22 11.01
C VAL A 16 -2.52 14.85 11.12
N ALA A 17 -3.84 14.79 10.94
CA ALA A 17 -4.61 13.57 10.99
C ALA A 17 -5.39 13.37 9.69
N PHE A 18 -5.33 12.17 9.14
CA PHE A 18 -6.00 11.81 7.89
C PHE A 18 -6.69 10.47 7.97
N VAL A 19 -7.80 10.37 7.23
CA VAL A 19 -8.40 9.10 6.84
C VAL A 19 -8.24 8.98 5.34
N THR A 20 -7.34 8.11 4.89
CA THR A 20 -6.97 7.99 3.47
C THR A 20 -7.01 6.55 3.00
N ASN A 21 -6.85 6.36 1.68
CA ASN A 21 -6.47 5.06 1.14
C ASN A 21 -5.20 4.56 1.86
N GLY A 22 -5.21 3.31 2.31
CA GLY A 22 -4.12 2.65 3.03
C GLY A 22 -3.08 1.97 2.15
N SER A 23 -3.23 2.00 0.82
CA SER A 23 -2.33 1.27 -0.10
C SER A 23 -0.86 1.68 -0.02
N TRP A 24 -0.57 2.89 0.47
CA TRP A 24 0.80 3.40 0.60
C TRP A 24 1.63 2.72 1.71
N ILE A 25 0.98 2.03 2.65
CA ILE A 25 1.66 1.33 3.76
C ILE A 25 2.55 0.20 3.22
N ASP A 26 2.08 -0.50 2.19
CA ASP A 26 2.74 -1.67 1.57
C ASP A 26 2.97 -1.49 0.05
N GLY A 27 2.61 -0.32 -0.49
CA GLY A 27 2.75 -0.05 -1.92
C GLY A 27 4.21 -0.04 -2.36
N ASN A 28 4.51 -0.77 -3.45
CA ASN A 28 5.85 -0.83 -4.06
C ASN A 28 6.37 0.54 -4.51
N VAL A 29 5.48 1.42 -5.00
CA VAL A 29 5.83 2.76 -5.49
C VAL A 29 5.87 3.81 -4.38
N ASP A 30 5.40 3.45 -3.19
CA ASP A 30 5.18 4.38 -2.07
C ASP A 30 6.33 4.35 -1.03
N ALA A 31 7.39 3.59 -1.29
CA ALA A 31 8.57 3.53 -0.43
C ALA A 31 9.19 4.93 -0.18
N GLY A 32 9.20 5.79 -1.20
CA GLY A 32 9.66 7.17 -1.06
C GLY A 32 8.79 8.00 -0.12
N ILE A 33 7.47 7.81 -0.13
CA ILE A 33 6.57 8.50 0.81
C ILE A 33 6.86 8.04 2.23
N ARG A 34 7.04 6.73 2.45
CA ARG A 34 7.36 6.17 3.76
C ARG A 34 8.71 6.70 4.30
N ALA A 35 9.70 6.86 3.43
CA ALA A 35 10.97 7.50 3.78
C ALA A 35 10.78 8.96 4.21
N CYS A 36 10.12 9.78 3.38
CA CYS A 36 9.85 11.19 3.71
C CYS A 36 9.09 11.36 5.02
N LEU A 37 8.06 10.55 5.26
CA LEU A 37 7.29 10.64 6.51
C LEU A 37 8.16 10.29 7.73
N ALA A 38 9.00 9.27 7.64
CA ALA A 38 9.90 8.87 8.72
C ALA A 38 11.03 9.88 8.98
N GLU A 39 11.33 10.76 8.03
CA GLU A 39 12.30 11.84 8.21
C GLU A 39 11.66 13.12 8.76
N GLU A 40 10.46 13.47 8.30
CA GLU A 40 9.80 14.75 8.62
C GLU A 40 9.08 14.79 9.97
N PHE A 41 8.64 13.63 10.48
CA PHE A 41 7.80 13.54 11.67
C PHE A 41 8.50 12.83 12.83
N SER A 42 8.28 13.29 14.06
CA SER A 42 8.84 12.68 15.27
C SER A 42 8.10 11.41 15.69
N SER A 43 6.78 11.36 15.46
CA SER A 43 5.97 10.17 15.73
C SER A 43 4.87 10.00 14.70
N ILE A 44 4.61 8.76 14.31
CA ILE A 44 3.56 8.40 13.34
C ILE A 44 2.70 7.30 13.96
N TYR A 45 1.38 7.48 13.93
CA TYR A 45 0.43 6.43 14.30
C TYR A 45 -0.39 6.03 13.07
N VAL A 46 -0.40 4.74 12.78
CA VAL A 46 -1.08 4.16 11.62
C VAL A 46 -2.04 3.08 12.10
N LEU A 47 -3.32 3.37 12.07
CA LEU A 47 -4.37 2.37 12.29
C LEU A 47 -4.89 1.90 10.93
N HIS A 48 -4.48 0.69 10.54
CA HIS A 48 -4.94 0.06 9.32
C HIS A 48 -6.31 -0.58 9.52
N LEU A 49 -7.34 -0.01 8.87
CA LEU A 49 -8.71 -0.50 8.98
C LEU A 49 -9.05 -1.56 7.93
N ARG A 50 -8.08 -1.95 7.09
CA ARG A 50 -8.26 -2.90 5.99
C ARG A 50 -9.41 -2.48 5.06
N GLY A 51 -10.03 -3.44 4.37
CA GLY A 51 -11.23 -3.24 3.54
C GLY A 51 -10.93 -3.14 2.04
N ASP A 52 -9.83 -3.73 1.57
CA ASP A 52 -9.55 -3.78 0.13
C ASP A 52 -10.48 -4.76 -0.60
N ALA A 53 -11.51 -4.20 -1.24
CA ALA A 53 -12.49 -4.92 -2.04
C ALA A 53 -12.10 -5.09 -3.52
N ARG A 54 -10.84 -4.83 -3.89
CA ARG A 54 -10.27 -5.22 -5.19
C ARG A 54 -9.62 -6.59 -5.16
N THR A 55 -9.36 -7.12 -3.97
CA THR A 55 -8.86 -8.48 -3.76
C THR A 55 -9.98 -9.53 -3.94
N SER A 56 -9.61 -10.81 -4.03
CA SER A 56 -10.52 -11.94 -4.18
C SER A 56 -10.15 -13.10 -3.24
N GLY A 57 -11.04 -14.09 -3.10
CA GLY A 57 -10.78 -15.30 -2.34
C GLY A 57 -10.61 -15.09 -0.84
N GLU A 58 -9.64 -15.80 -0.24
CA GLU A 58 -9.33 -15.70 1.19
C GLU A 58 -8.89 -14.30 1.60
N ARG A 59 -8.05 -13.65 0.77
CA ARG A 59 -7.58 -12.28 1.04
C ARG A 59 -8.76 -11.32 1.18
N ARG A 60 -9.76 -11.41 0.29
CA ARG A 60 -10.97 -10.59 0.39
C ARG A 60 -11.75 -10.87 1.67
N ARG A 61 -11.86 -12.13 2.11
CA ARG A 61 -12.56 -12.47 3.36
C ARG A 61 -11.84 -11.89 4.57
N ALA A 62 -10.51 -12.01 4.60
CA ALA A 62 -9.68 -11.43 5.65
C ALA A 62 -9.81 -9.89 5.72
N GLU A 63 -9.85 -9.19 4.59
CA GLU A 63 -10.06 -7.73 4.54
C GLU A 63 -11.37 -7.26 5.21
N GLY A 64 -12.40 -8.12 5.22
CA GLY A 64 -13.68 -7.85 5.90
C GLY A 64 -14.49 -6.71 5.29
N GLY A 65 -15.30 -6.04 6.10
CA GLY A 65 -16.17 -4.94 5.64
C GLY A 65 -15.40 -3.67 5.25
N ASN A 66 -15.88 -2.97 4.22
CA ASN A 66 -15.31 -1.68 3.81
C ASN A 66 -15.77 -0.58 4.76
N VAL A 67 -14.85 0.28 5.21
CA VAL A 67 -15.14 1.38 6.17
C VAL A 67 -16.13 2.42 5.62
N PHE A 68 -16.11 2.68 4.31
CA PHE A 68 -17.03 3.63 3.66
C PHE A 68 -18.14 2.95 2.86
N GLY A 69 -18.49 1.70 3.22
CA GLY A 69 -19.53 0.93 2.53
C GLY A 69 -19.26 0.79 1.02
N SER A 70 -20.25 1.09 0.19
CA SER A 70 -20.14 1.06 -1.28
C SER A 70 -19.39 2.26 -1.87
N GLY A 71 -19.17 3.32 -1.09
CA GLY A 71 -18.52 4.55 -1.55
C GLY A 71 -17.03 4.37 -1.86
N SER A 72 -16.37 3.37 -1.26
CA SER A 72 -14.99 3.02 -1.58
C SER A 72 -14.74 1.52 -1.53
N ARG A 73 -13.85 1.08 -2.43
CA ARG A 73 -13.31 -0.28 -2.48
C ARG A 73 -11.84 -0.36 -2.06
N THR A 74 -11.23 0.76 -1.69
CA THR A 74 -9.81 0.79 -1.26
C THR A 74 -9.69 0.39 0.20
N PRO A 75 -8.54 -0.15 0.62
CA PRO A 75 -8.24 -0.23 2.05
C PRO A 75 -8.21 1.17 2.64
N VAL A 76 -8.62 1.30 3.90
CA VAL A 76 -8.69 2.58 4.61
C VAL A 76 -7.73 2.58 5.78
N THR A 77 -7.11 3.72 6.06
CA THR A 77 -6.19 3.86 7.18
C THR A 77 -6.36 5.22 7.82
N VAL A 78 -6.36 5.22 9.16
CA VAL A 78 -6.31 6.44 9.96
C VAL A 78 -4.86 6.69 10.32
N THR A 79 -4.33 7.83 9.90
CA THR A 79 -2.93 8.19 10.10
C THR A 79 -2.84 9.48 10.90
N LEU A 80 -2.07 9.48 11.98
CA LEU A 80 -1.70 10.68 12.72
C LEU A 80 -0.19 10.90 12.58
N LEU A 81 0.18 12.06 12.08
CA LEU A 81 1.55 12.50 11.87
C LEU A 81 1.84 13.60 12.90
N VAL A 82 2.81 13.37 13.79
CA VAL A 82 3.16 14.30 14.87
C VAL A 82 4.56 14.83 14.60
N LYS A 83 4.66 16.16 14.49
CA LYS A 83 5.91 16.89 14.35
C LYS A 83 6.19 17.63 15.65
N ASN A 84 7.31 17.35 16.29
CA ASN A 84 7.71 17.97 17.55
C ASN A 84 9.24 18.05 17.63
N GLN A 85 9.80 19.25 17.51
CA GLN A 85 11.24 19.49 17.65
C GLN A 85 11.77 19.23 19.08
N ASN A 86 10.91 19.28 20.09
CA ASN A 86 11.27 19.01 21.48
C ASN A 86 11.05 17.53 21.86
N ALA A 87 10.95 16.64 20.87
CA ALA A 87 10.84 15.22 21.13
C ALA A 87 12.08 14.73 21.90
N THR A 88 11.86 13.94 22.96
CA THR A 88 12.93 13.40 23.82
C THR A 88 13.62 12.17 23.22
N HIS A 89 13.31 11.84 21.97
CA HIS A 89 13.78 10.66 21.28
C HIS A 89 14.31 11.02 19.90
N ASP A 90 15.38 10.35 19.50
CA ASP A 90 15.98 10.54 18.20
C ASP A 90 15.21 9.76 17.13
N GLY A 91 15.01 10.40 15.98
CA GLY A 91 14.32 9.84 14.81
C GLY A 91 12.80 9.69 14.98
N CYS A 92 12.18 9.05 13.99
CA CYS A 92 10.74 8.85 13.96
C CYS A 92 10.33 7.54 14.65
N ARG A 93 9.35 7.63 15.57
CA ARG A 93 8.68 6.45 16.14
C ARG A 93 7.42 6.13 15.35
N ILE A 94 7.43 5.00 14.65
CA ILE A 94 6.27 4.53 13.87
C ILE A 94 5.51 3.49 14.69
N HIS A 95 4.26 3.81 15.02
CA HIS A 95 3.31 2.96 15.69
C HIS A 95 2.28 2.46 14.69
N TYR A 96 2.25 1.16 14.47
CA TYR A 96 1.30 0.52 13.56
C TYR A 96 0.37 -0.40 14.33
N ARG A 97 -0.89 -0.40 13.92
CA ARG A 97 -1.88 -1.36 14.38
C ARG A 97 -2.78 -1.75 13.23
N ASP A 98 -2.95 -3.05 13.04
CA ASP A 98 -4.03 -3.59 12.24
C ASP A 98 -5.31 -3.72 13.09
N ILE A 99 -6.47 -3.38 12.53
CA ILE A 99 -7.75 -3.58 13.19
C ILE A 99 -8.09 -5.06 13.36
N GLY A 100 -7.59 -5.92 12.48
CA GLY A 100 -7.79 -7.36 12.48
C GLY A 100 -8.61 -7.89 11.30
N ASP A 101 -8.54 -9.21 11.14
CA ASP A 101 -9.09 -9.95 10.02
C ASP A 101 -10.57 -10.28 10.22
N TYR A 102 -11.29 -10.45 9.11
CA TYR A 102 -12.69 -10.92 9.06
C TYR A 102 -13.71 -10.01 9.76
N LEU A 103 -13.34 -8.79 10.13
CA LEU A 103 -14.23 -7.84 10.78
C LEU A 103 -15.20 -7.21 9.78
N THR A 104 -16.48 -7.18 10.12
CA THR A 104 -17.51 -6.45 9.39
C THR A 104 -17.34 -4.93 9.53
N HIS A 105 -18.04 -4.18 8.67
CA HIS A 105 -18.05 -2.72 8.74
C HIS A 105 -18.49 -2.21 10.12
N LYS A 106 -19.55 -2.82 10.70
CA LYS A 106 -20.08 -2.42 12.00
C LYS A 106 -19.07 -2.67 13.12
N GLU A 107 -18.44 -3.84 13.14
CA GLU A 107 -17.45 -4.19 14.16
C GLU A 107 -16.23 -3.26 14.12
N LYS A 108 -15.77 -2.87 12.92
CA LYS A 108 -14.69 -1.88 12.77
C LYS A 108 -15.08 -0.53 13.37
N LEU A 109 -16.29 -0.04 13.10
CA LEU A 109 -16.78 1.23 13.66
C LEU A 109 -17.02 1.15 15.18
N GLU A 110 -17.52 0.02 15.67
CA GLU A 110 -17.67 -0.22 17.11
C GLU A 110 -16.32 -0.24 17.83
N ALA A 111 -15.30 -0.87 17.24
CA ALA A 111 -13.95 -0.86 17.78
C ALA A 111 -13.38 0.58 17.88
N LEU A 112 -13.58 1.40 16.85
CA LEU A 112 -13.22 2.83 16.86
C LEU A 112 -13.97 3.60 17.96
N SER A 113 -15.29 3.39 18.06
CA SER A 113 -16.15 4.03 19.06
C SER A 113 -15.74 3.67 20.49
N LYS A 114 -15.42 2.39 20.74
CA LYS A 114 -14.94 1.90 22.04
C LYS A 114 -13.58 2.48 22.40
N ALA A 115 -12.66 2.57 21.45
CA ALA A 115 -11.32 3.09 21.69
C ALA A 115 -11.31 4.59 22.00
N LYS A 116 -12.19 5.39 21.38
CA LYS A 116 -12.31 6.87 21.52
C LYS A 116 -11.09 7.70 21.10
N SER A 117 -9.88 7.17 21.23
CA SER A 117 -8.60 7.81 20.92
C SER A 117 -7.53 6.77 20.64
N VAL A 118 -6.36 7.21 20.16
CA VAL A 118 -5.17 6.36 19.95
C VAL A 118 -4.80 5.57 21.22
N LYS A 119 -4.98 6.17 22.40
CA LYS A 119 -4.69 5.54 23.70
C LYS A 119 -5.66 4.42 24.08
N GLY A 120 -6.85 4.40 23.50
CA GLY A 120 -7.83 3.33 23.76
C GLY A 120 -7.59 2.08 22.92
N PHE A 121 -6.66 2.14 21.96
CA PHE A 121 -6.10 0.96 21.34
C PHE A 121 -4.84 0.53 22.11
N ASN A 122 -4.81 -0.72 22.56
CA ASN A 122 -3.62 -1.33 23.17
C ASN A 122 -2.68 -1.86 22.07
N ASP A 123 -1.64 -2.62 22.41
CA ASP A 123 -0.91 -3.49 21.46
C ASP A 123 -0.40 -2.85 20.16
N TRP A 124 -0.03 -1.57 20.20
CA TRP A 124 0.61 -0.91 19.06
C TRP A 124 1.98 -1.55 18.79
N GLN A 125 2.19 -1.95 17.54
CA GLN A 125 3.47 -2.47 17.09
C GLN A 125 4.39 -1.30 16.74
N THR A 126 5.59 -1.27 17.33
CA THR A 126 6.60 -0.29 16.92
C THR A 126 7.36 -0.83 15.73
N ILE A 127 7.25 -0.13 14.59
CA ILE A 127 7.90 -0.50 13.35
C ILE A 127 9.26 0.18 13.25
N LYS A 128 10.28 -0.60 12.89
CA LYS A 128 11.57 -0.09 12.42
C LYS A 128 11.65 -0.31 10.91
N PRO A 129 11.64 0.75 10.08
CA PRO A 129 11.76 0.59 8.64
C PRO A 129 13.06 -0.14 8.27
N ASN A 130 13.00 -1.03 7.30
CA ASN A 130 14.20 -1.66 6.75
C ASN A 130 14.92 -0.71 5.76
N LYS A 131 16.03 -1.15 5.17
CA LYS A 131 16.80 -0.39 4.16
C LYS A 131 16.02 -0.04 2.88
N TYR A 132 14.87 -0.67 2.67
CA TYR A 132 13.97 -0.40 1.54
C TYR A 132 12.76 0.45 1.95
N HIS A 133 12.72 0.92 3.20
CA HIS A 133 11.63 1.67 3.80
C HIS A 133 10.31 0.87 3.87
N ASP A 134 10.37 -0.45 3.93
CA ASP A 134 9.19 -1.30 4.16
C ASP A 134 8.79 -1.23 5.64
N TRP A 135 7.50 -1.04 5.89
CA TRP A 135 6.98 -0.95 7.26
C TRP A 135 6.43 -2.30 7.73
N ILE A 136 5.56 -2.90 6.91
CA ILE A 136 5.02 -4.24 7.13
C ILE A 136 5.60 -5.21 6.10
N GLU A 137 5.40 -6.52 6.33
CA GLU A 137 5.82 -7.60 5.41
C GLU A 137 7.25 -7.43 4.86
N GLN A 138 8.19 -7.09 5.77
CA GLN A 138 9.55 -6.75 5.38
C GLN A 138 10.24 -7.90 4.66
N ARG A 139 10.82 -7.58 3.51
CA ARG A 139 11.56 -8.54 2.67
C ARG A 139 12.79 -9.07 3.39
N ILE A 140 13.12 -10.34 3.12
CA ILE A 140 14.31 -10.99 3.65
C ILE A 140 15.47 -10.78 2.67
N ASP A 141 16.57 -10.19 3.14
CA ASP A 141 17.74 -9.86 2.33
C ASP A 141 18.39 -11.07 1.65
N ALA A 142 18.31 -12.25 2.29
CA ALA A 142 18.82 -13.50 1.71
C ALA A 142 18.22 -13.82 0.34
N PHE A 143 17.00 -13.34 0.05
CA PHE A 143 16.37 -13.55 -1.24
C PHE A 143 17.16 -12.89 -2.39
N ALA A 144 17.83 -11.77 -2.11
CA ALA A 144 18.65 -11.08 -3.10
C ALA A 144 19.93 -11.86 -3.48
N GLY A 145 20.32 -12.87 -2.69
CA GLY A 145 21.44 -13.76 -3.00
C GLY A 145 21.10 -14.87 -3.99
N PHE A 146 19.81 -15.14 -4.25
CA PHE A 146 19.42 -16.12 -5.26
C PHE A 146 19.65 -15.58 -6.68
N TYR A 147 19.95 -16.50 -7.59
CA TYR A 147 20.14 -16.15 -8.99
C TYR A 147 18.80 -15.73 -9.62
N PRO A 148 18.70 -14.53 -10.22
CA PRO A 148 17.42 -14.00 -10.65
C PRO A 148 16.92 -14.72 -11.90
N LEU A 149 15.60 -14.88 -12.00
CA LEU A 149 14.97 -15.50 -13.17
C LEU A 149 15.17 -14.65 -14.43
N GLY A 150 15.08 -13.32 -14.32
CA GLY A 150 15.24 -12.40 -15.44
C GLY A 150 15.55 -10.99 -14.96
N THR A 151 16.48 -10.31 -15.61
CA THR A 151 16.83 -8.89 -15.38
C THR A 151 16.72 -8.09 -16.67
N LYS A 152 16.50 -6.78 -16.57
CA LYS A 152 16.44 -5.92 -17.76
C LYS A 152 17.80 -5.85 -18.46
N GLU A 153 18.87 -5.92 -17.69
CA GLU A 153 20.26 -5.89 -18.13
C GLU A 153 20.61 -7.16 -18.91
N ALA A 154 20.23 -8.34 -18.39
CA ALA A 154 20.42 -9.61 -19.10
C ALA A 154 19.60 -9.69 -20.37
N LYS A 155 18.35 -9.20 -20.34
CA LYS A 155 17.51 -9.11 -21.54
C LYS A 155 18.10 -8.18 -22.61
N ALA A 156 18.76 -7.10 -22.20
CA ALA A 156 19.43 -6.18 -23.10
C ALA A 156 20.83 -6.66 -23.57
N GLY A 157 21.26 -7.86 -23.16
CA GLY A 157 22.59 -8.40 -23.49
C GLY A 157 23.75 -7.68 -22.79
N LYS A 158 23.47 -6.88 -21.76
CA LYS A 158 24.47 -6.06 -21.04
C LYS A 158 25.11 -6.77 -19.85
N ALA A 159 24.49 -7.86 -19.38
CA ALA A 159 24.98 -8.66 -18.27
C ALA A 159 24.59 -10.14 -18.47
N ASP A 160 25.38 -11.05 -17.91
CA ASP A 160 25.01 -12.47 -17.84
C ASP A 160 24.72 -12.86 -16.38
N ASN A 161 23.65 -12.27 -15.85
CA ASN A 161 23.31 -12.35 -14.44
C ASN A 161 21.87 -12.83 -14.20
N ALA A 162 21.27 -13.60 -15.12
CA ALA A 162 19.92 -14.14 -14.98
C ALA A 162 19.74 -15.48 -15.72
N ILE A 163 18.75 -16.28 -15.29
CA ILE A 163 18.43 -17.59 -15.91
C ILE A 163 17.87 -17.41 -17.33
N PHE A 164 16.89 -16.52 -17.48
CA PHE A 164 16.21 -16.26 -18.74
C PHE A 164 16.62 -14.92 -19.32
N ARG A 165 17.16 -14.96 -20.55
CA ARG A 165 17.46 -13.76 -21.35
C ARG A 165 16.24 -13.22 -22.10
N LEU A 166 15.22 -14.05 -22.30
CA LEU A 166 13.99 -13.67 -22.98
C LEU A 166 12.79 -13.84 -22.04
N TYR A 167 12.11 -12.75 -21.78
CA TYR A 167 10.83 -12.71 -21.07
C TYR A 167 10.04 -11.48 -21.52
N SER A 168 8.73 -11.51 -21.34
CA SER A 168 7.85 -10.36 -21.58
C SER A 168 6.79 -10.25 -20.50
N GLN A 169 6.18 -9.07 -20.38
CA GLN A 169 4.91 -8.96 -19.69
C GLN A 169 3.81 -9.57 -20.57
N GLY A 170 2.64 -9.83 -19.98
CA GLY A 170 1.44 -10.19 -20.74
C GLY A 170 1.03 -9.07 -21.69
N VAL A 171 0.32 -9.43 -22.77
CA VAL A 171 -0.20 -8.45 -23.72
C VAL A 171 -1.21 -7.54 -23.02
N LYS A 172 -1.00 -6.23 -23.09
CA LYS A 172 -1.88 -5.22 -22.52
C LYS A 172 -2.53 -4.42 -23.65
N THR A 173 -3.77 -4.75 -24.01
CA THR A 173 -4.41 -4.14 -25.18
C THR A 173 -4.97 -2.75 -24.91
N ASN A 174 -5.26 -2.43 -23.63
CA ASN A 174 -6.00 -1.24 -23.16
C ASN A 174 -7.42 -1.08 -23.76
N ARG A 175 -7.89 -2.07 -24.53
CA ARG A 175 -9.21 -2.09 -25.21
C ARG A 175 -9.67 -3.53 -25.43
N ASP A 176 -9.61 -4.31 -24.36
CA ASP A 176 -9.94 -5.74 -24.36
C ASP A 176 -11.36 -6.00 -24.93
N ALA A 177 -12.31 -5.08 -24.69
CA ALA A 177 -13.65 -5.10 -25.27
C ALA A 177 -13.70 -5.20 -26.82
N TYR A 178 -12.65 -4.78 -27.51
CA TYR A 178 -12.55 -4.83 -28.97
C TYR A 178 -11.51 -5.85 -29.45
N VAL A 179 -10.39 -5.96 -28.73
CA VAL A 179 -9.22 -6.74 -29.15
C VAL A 179 -9.31 -8.19 -28.68
N THR A 180 -9.86 -8.42 -27.49
CA THR A 180 -9.87 -9.74 -26.86
C THR A 180 -11.27 -10.32 -26.71
N TYR A 181 -12.33 -9.62 -27.13
CA TYR A 181 -13.71 -10.09 -27.02
C TYR A 181 -14.06 -10.97 -28.23
N PRO A 182 -14.24 -12.29 -28.05
CA PRO A 182 -14.86 -13.13 -29.05
C PRO A 182 -16.24 -13.53 -28.52
N HIS A 183 -17.31 -13.21 -29.27
CA HIS A 183 -18.12 -14.39 -29.63
C HIS A 183 -17.14 -15.37 -30.26
N PHE A 184 -17.20 -16.65 -29.90
CA PHE A 184 -16.33 -17.78 -30.31
C PHE A 184 -15.93 -17.90 -31.80
N PHE A 185 -16.21 -16.91 -32.65
CA PHE A 185 -15.95 -16.82 -34.07
C PHE A 185 -14.89 -15.75 -34.42
N LEU A 186 -13.78 -16.21 -35.01
CA LEU A 186 -12.67 -15.42 -35.56
C LEU A 186 -13.07 -14.31 -36.55
N LYS A 187 -14.29 -14.34 -37.13
CA LYS A 187 -14.74 -13.39 -38.16
C LYS A 187 -14.96 -11.96 -37.66
N VAL A 188 -15.31 -11.77 -36.38
CA VAL A 188 -15.75 -10.45 -35.86
C VAL A 188 -14.59 -9.47 -35.65
N CYS A 189 -13.36 -9.96 -35.45
CA CYS A 189 -12.21 -9.08 -35.26
C CYS A 189 -11.83 -8.28 -36.53
N GLY A 190 -12.07 -8.80 -37.74
CA GLY A 190 -11.71 -8.08 -38.97
C GLY A 190 -12.56 -6.83 -39.23
N GLU A 191 -13.84 -6.86 -38.88
CA GLU A 191 -14.81 -5.80 -39.19
C GLU A 191 -14.77 -4.64 -38.17
N ARG A 192 -14.36 -4.89 -36.92
CA ARG A 192 -14.36 -3.88 -35.85
C ARG A 192 -13.11 -3.01 -35.77
N PHE A 193 -12.04 -3.36 -36.49
CA PHE A 193 -10.81 -2.56 -36.52
C PHE A 193 -10.78 -1.51 -37.65
N LEU A 194 -11.80 -1.46 -38.50
CA LEU A 194 -11.89 -0.58 -39.68
C LEU A 194 -12.76 0.69 -39.46
N VAL A 195 -13.11 1.02 -38.22
CA VAL A 195 -13.82 2.26 -37.83
C VAL A 195 -13.08 2.91 -36.66
#